data_AF-A0A6C0DKC0-F1
#
_entry.id   AF-A0A6C0DKC0-F1
#
_cell.length_a   1.000
_cell.length_b   1.000
_cell.length_c   1.000
_cell.angle_alpha   90.00
_cell.angle_beta   90.00
_cell.angle_gamma   90.00
#
_symmetry.space_group_name_H-M   'P 1'
#
loop_
_entity.id
_entity.type
_entity.pdbx_description
1 polymer ?
#
loop_
_entity_poly.entity_id
_entity_poly.type
_entity_poly.pdbx_seq_one_letter_code
_entity_poly.pdbx_strand_id
1 'polypeptide(L)'
;MTDILIDNKKIYNFELRFLDYFNFITKVTIILFFIGFFQTKPFLIIEFTFATKIFLALFLIYRFNDYRKSKIHFTELDRKICYSAGIYIIIVSFVDLINNNIDYIRQKYVLPYTEPIFHYIYNYLHYKN
;
A
#
# COMPACT_ATOMS: atom_id res chain seq x y z
N MET A 1 -18.04 8.30 26.39
CA MET A 1 -17.69 8.88 25.08
C MET A 1 -18.14 7.87 24.05
N THR A 2 -19.18 8.22 23.30
CA THR A 2 -19.79 7.43 22.22
C THR A 2 -18.72 7.08 21.19
N ASP A 3 -18.45 5.79 20.99
CA ASP A 3 -17.49 5.34 19.98
C ASP A 3 -18.23 5.46 18.64
N ILE A 4 -18.05 6.60 17.96
CA ILE A 4 -18.76 7.02 16.75
C ILE A 4 -18.79 5.91 15.68
N LEU A 5 -17.77 5.04 15.68
CA LEU A 5 -17.62 3.91 14.78
C LEU A 5 -18.52 2.72 15.15
N ILE A 6 -18.80 2.50 16.44
CA ILE A 6 -19.69 1.44 16.94
C ILE A 6 -21.15 1.91 16.92
N ASP A 7 -21.38 3.18 17.22
CA ASP A 7 -22.72 3.74 17.38
C ASP A 7 -23.48 3.87 16.06
N ASN A 8 -22.77 3.85 14.91
CA ASN A 8 -23.39 3.87 13.59
C ASN A 8 -22.95 2.67 12.72
N LYS A 9 -23.80 1.62 12.73
CA LYS A 9 -23.60 0.37 11.98
C LYS A 9 -23.36 0.58 10.46
N LYS A 10 -23.88 1.65 9.86
CA LYS A 10 -23.64 1.96 8.44
C LYS A 10 -22.20 2.42 8.20
N ILE A 11 -21.70 3.29 9.08
CA ILE A 11 -20.32 3.81 9.04
C ILE A 11 -19.34 2.64 9.28
N TYR A 12 -19.59 1.83 10.31
CA TYR A 12 -18.79 0.64 10.60
C TYR A 12 -18.64 -0.31 9.39
N ASN A 13 -19.75 -0.64 8.74
CA ASN A 13 -19.74 -1.54 7.59
C ASN A 13 -19.10 -0.91 6.35
N PHE A 14 -19.22 0.40 6.18
CA PHE A 14 -18.55 1.13 5.12
C PHE A 14 -17.04 1.10 5.30
N GLU A 15 -16.55 1.38 6.51
CA GLU A 15 -15.12 1.33 6.84
C GLU A 15 -14.52 -0.06 6.68
N LEU A 16 -15.24 -1.11 7.11
CA LEU A 16 -14.84 -2.50 6.87
C LEU A 16 -14.64 -2.80 5.38
N ARG A 17 -15.61 -2.42 4.54
CA ARG A 17 -15.53 -2.63 3.09
C ARG A 17 -14.41 -1.82 2.47
N PHE A 18 -14.27 -0.55 2.86
CA PHE A 18 -13.19 0.32 2.41
C PHE A 18 -11.83 -0.32 2.71
N LEU A 19 -11.64 -0.83 3.93
CA LEU A 19 -10.40 -1.49 4.34
C LEU A 19 -10.13 -2.74 3.50
N ASP A 20 -11.14 -3.59 3.28
CA ASP A 20 -11.00 -4.81 2.49
C ASP A 20 -10.61 -4.47 1.03
N TYR A 21 -11.23 -3.46 0.42
CA TYR A 21 -10.87 -2.99 -0.93
C TYR A 21 -9.49 -2.35 -0.99
N PHE A 22 -9.17 -1.47 -0.04
CA PHE A 22 -7.86 -0.83 0.05
C PHE A 22 -6.77 -1.89 0.17
N ASN A 23 -6.96 -2.88 1.05
CA ASN A 23 -6.04 -4.00 1.19
C ASN A 23 -5.85 -4.82 -0.07
N PHE A 24 -6.94 -5.09 -0.80
CA PHE A 24 -6.85 -5.80 -2.06
C PHE A 24 -6.06 -5.00 -3.10
N ILE A 25 -6.40 -3.73 -3.29
CA ILE A 25 -5.75 -2.83 -4.25
C ILE A 25 -4.27 -2.70 -3.92
N THR A 26 -3.90 -2.44 -2.66
CA THR A 26 -2.49 -2.25 -2.30
C THR A 26 -1.67 -3.51 -2.54
N LYS A 27 -2.21 -4.71 -2.25
CA LYS A 27 -1.52 -5.98 -2.57
C LYS A 27 -1.30 -6.14 -4.07
N VAL A 28 -2.32 -5.85 -4.88
CA VAL A 28 -2.21 -5.89 -6.35
C VAL A 28 -1.17 -4.89 -6.85
N THR A 29 -1.18 -3.66 -6.34
CA THR A 29 -0.20 -2.62 -6.70
C THR A 29 1.22 -3.04 -6.38
N ILE A 30 1.45 -3.66 -5.21
CA ILE A 30 2.78 -4.16 -4.83
C ILE A 30 3.24 -5.27 -5.79
N ILE A 31 2.37 -6.21 -6.16
CA ILE A 31 2.69 -7.26 -7.12
C ILE A 31 3.05 -6.67 -8.48
N LEU A 32 2.25 -5.71 -8.98
CA LEU A 32 2.51 -5.01 -10.24
C LEU A 32 3.83 -4.23 -10.21
N PHE A 33 4.18 -3.66 -9.06
CA PHE A 33 5.47 -3.00 -8.85
C PHE A 33 6.63 -3.98 -8.96
N PHE A 34 6.56 -5.15 -8.32
CA PHE A 34 7.60 -6.18 -8.43
C PHE A 34 7.76 -6.75 -9.85
N ILE A 35 6.68 -6.82 -10.63
CA ILE A 35 6.72 -7.26 -12.03
C ILE A 35 7.29 -6.17 -12.96
N GLY A 36 7.50 -4.94 -12.45
CA GLY A 36 8.07 -3.84 -13.22
C GLY A 36 7.07 -3.14 -14.15
N PHE A 37 5.76 -3.32 -13.91
CA PHE A 37 4.72 -2.64 -14.68
C PHE A 37 4.80 -1.12 -14.53
N PHE A 38 5.13 -0.65 -13.32
CA PHE A 38 5.37 0.76 -13.05
C PHE A 38 6.84 1.11 -13.34
N GLN A 39 7.10 1.74 -14.50
CA GLN A 39 8.43 2.23 -14.88
C GLN A 39 8.77 3.62 -14.30
N THR A 40 7.82 4.26 -13.62
CA THR A 40 7.89 5.64 -13.13
C THR A 40 8.91 5.82 -12.00
N LYS A 41 9.55 7.00 -11.96
CA LYS A 41 10.62 7.34 -11.03
C LYS A 41 10.24 7.05 -9.56
N PRO A 42 11.20 6.55 -8.75
CA PRO A 42 10.98 6.14 -7.36
C PRO A 42 10.50 7.25 -6.41
N PHE A 43 10.57 8.52 -6.81
CA PHE A 43 10.22 9.67 -5.98
C PHE A 43 8.75 9.65 -5.48
N LEU A 44 7.79 9.42 -6.38
CA LEU A 44 6.36 9.36 -5.99
C LEU A 44 6.08 8.20 -5.02
N ILE A 45 6.81 7.10 -5.17
CA ILE A 45 6.68 5.93 -4.29
C ILE A 45 7.24 6.27 -2.91
N ILE A 46 8.37 6.97 -2.81
CA ILE A 46 8.98 7.39 -1.55
C ILE A 46 8.05 8.32 -0.77
N GLU A 47 7.49 9.34 -1.42
CA GLU A 47 6.56 10.29 -0.76
C GLU A 47 5.27 9.60 -0.28
N PHE A 48 4.68 8.75 -1.12
CA PHE A 48 3.48 7.98 -0.77
C PHE A 48 3.74 7.04 0.41
N THR A 49 4.90 6.38 0.40
CA THR A 49 5.38 5.47 1.45
C THR A 49 5.55 6.22 2.78
N PHE A 50 6.11 7.43 2.75
CA PHE A 50 6.28 8.28 3.93
C PHE A 50 4.94 8.77 4.50
N ALA A 51 4.04 9.28 3.65
CA ALA A 51 2.70 9.70 4.07
C ALA A 51 1.90 8.54 4.68
N THR A 52 1.99 7.34 4.09
CA THR A 52 1.34 6.12 4.60
C THR A 52 1.90 5.71 5.95
N LYS A 53 3.24 5.75 6.15
CA LYS A 53 3.89 5.51 7.45
C LYS A 53 3.33 6.42 8.54
N ILE A 54 3.27 7.73 8.27
CA ILE A 54 2.76 8.72 9.24
C ILE A 54 1.29 8.47 9.55
N PHE A 55 0.45 8.26 8.53
CA PHE A 55 -0.96 8.01 8.73
C PHE A 55 -1.22 6.77 9.60
N LEU A 56 -0.54 5.65 9.30
CA LEU A 56 -0.66 4.42 10.07
C LEU A 56 -0.16 4.61 11.51
N ALA A 57 0.95 5.30 11.72
CA ALA A 57 1.48 5.59 13.05
C ALA A 57 0.50 6.43 13.88
N LEU A 58 -0.03 7.51 13.30
CA LEU A 58 -1.03 8.37 13.97
C LEU A 58 -2.31 7.60 14.28
N PHE A 59 -2.78 6.76 13.34
CA PHE A 59 -3.95 5.92 13.56
C PHE A 59 -3.73 4.95 14.72
N LEU A 60 -2.60 4.24 14.75
CA LEU A 60 -2.28 3.28 15.81
C LEU A 60 -2.12 3.99 17.17
N ILE A 61 -1.42 5.12 17.23
CA ILE A 61 -1.30 5.94 18.45
C ILE A 61 -2.69 6.37 18.91
N TYR A 62 -3.50 6.94 18.02
CA TYR A 62 -4.84 7.39 18.37
C TYR A 62 -5.76 6.24 18.79
N ARG A 63 -5.67 5.04 18.19
CA ARG A 63 -6.59 3.92 18.42
C ARG A 63 -6.16 2.99 19.56
N PHE A 64 -4.86 2.88 19.84
CA PHE A 64 -4.30 2.04 20.91
C PHE A 64 -3.72 2.83 22.08
N ASN A 65 -4.05 4.12 22.20
CA ASN A 65 -3.65 4.92 23.34
C ASN A 65 -4.24 4.36 24.66
N ASP A 66 -3.37 3.72 25.45
CA ASP A 66 -3.68 3.13 26.76
C ASP A 66 -3.90 4.20 27.85
N TYR A 67 -3.51 5.46 27.61
CA TYR A 67 -3.79 6.57 28.52
C TYR A 67 -5.26 7.02 28.52
N ARG A 68 -6.14 6.33 27.78
CA ARG A 68 -7.58 6.63 27.79
C ARG A 68 -8.25 6.04 29.03
N LYS A 69 -8.99 6.90 29.73
CA LYS A 69 -9.74 6.54 30.94
C LYS A 69 -10.85 5.50 30.71
N SER A 70 -11.33 5.33 29.47
CA SER A 70 -12.35 4.36 29.11
C SER A 70 -11.73 3.14 28.44
N LYS A 71 -11.98 1.93 28.97
CA LYS A 71 -11.62 0.66 28.31
C LYS A 71 -12.30 0.59 26.94
N ILE A 72 -11.51 0.59 25.87
CA ILE A 72 -12.00 0.38 24.51
C ILE A 72 -12.14 -1.12 24.28
N HIS A 73 -13.30 -1.56 23.80
CA HIS A 73 -13.46 -2.93 23.34
C HIS A 73 -12.76 -3.07 21.99
N PHE A 74 -11.70 -3.88 21.95
CA PHE A 74 -10.97 -4.16 20.72
C PHE A 74 -11.87 -4.89 19.72
N THR A 75 -12.36 -4.16 18.71
CA THR A 75 -13.31 -4.70 17.73
C THR A 75 -12.61 -5.52 16.64
N GLU A 76 -13.38 -6.27 15.85
CA GLU A 76 -12.82 -6.97 14.68
C GLU A 76 -12.26 -6.00 13.63
N LEU A 77 -12.90 -4.84 13.45
CA LEU A 77 -12.39 -3.77 12.58
C LEU A 77 -11.01 -3.31 13.07
N ASP A 78 -10.86 -3.05 14.36
CA ASP A 78 -9.58 -2.63 14.95
C ASP A 78 -8.49 -3.67 14.74
N ARG A 79 -8.84 -4.96 14.88
CA ARG A 79 -7.93 -6.08 14.65
C ARG A 79 -7.48 -6.15 13.20
N LYS A 80 -8.41 -6.01 12.24
CA LYS A 80 -8.08 -5.97 10.81
C LYS A 80 -7.19 -4.78 10.47
N ILE A 81 -7.52 -3.59 10.98
CA ILE A 81 -6.73 -2.38 10.70
C ILE A 81 -5.31 -2.52 11.29
N CYS A 82 -5.18 -2.99 12.54
CA CYS A 82 -3.88 -3.24 13.17
C CYS A 82 -3.01 -4.22 12.35
N TYR A 83 -3.61 -5.34 11.95
CA TYR A 83 -2.91 -6.37 11.19
C TYR A 83 -2.42 -5.83 9.84
N SER A 84 -3.29 -5.13 9.10
CA SER A 84 -2.94 -4.52 7.82
C SER A 84 -1.90 -3.41 7.98
N ALA A 85 -2.05 -2.55 8.98
CA ALA A 85 -1.08 -1.51 9.32
C ALA A 85 0.30 -2.10 9.61
N GLY A 86 0.37 -3.17 10.40
CA GLY A 86 1.62 -3.88 10.70
C GLY A 86 2.29 -4.43 9.44
N ILE A 87 1.52 -5.09 8.55
CA ILE A 87 2.03 -5.56 7.25
C ILE A 87 2.57 -4.39 6.42
N TYR A 88 1.82 -3.28 6.34
CA TYR A 88 2.27 -2.13 5.57
C TYR A 88 3.54 -1.53 6.14
N ILE A 89 3.64 -1.34 7.45
CA ILE A 89 4.85 -0.84 8.11
C ILE A 89 6.03 -1.75 7.79
N ILE A 90 5.87 -3.08 7.80
CA ILE A 90 6.92 -4.03 7.42
C ILE A 90 7.34 -3.80 5.97
N ILE A 91 6.41 -3.87 5.02
CA ILE A 91 6.68 -3.71 3.59
C ILE A 91 7.40 -2.39 3.32
N VAL A 92 6.87 -1.31 3.87
CA VAL A 92 7.35 0.06 3.73
C VAL A 92 8.70 0.28 4.43
N SER A 93 9.02 -0.46 5.49
CA SER A 93 10.36 -0.46 6.09
C SER A 93 11.39 -1.12 5.18
N PHE A 94 10.98 -2.12 4.39
CA PHE A 94 11.85 -2.75 3.39
C PHE A 94 11.90 -2.00 2.05
N VAL A 95 11.02 -1.01 1.80
CA VAL A 95 11.01 -0.24 0.54
C VAL A 95 12.34 0.43 0.27
N ASP A 96 13.02 0.98 1.28
CA ASP A 96 14.32 1.64 1.09
C ASP A 96 15.42 0.64 0.68
N LEU A 97 15.41 -0.56 1.28
CA LEU A 97 16.29 -1.66 0.89
C LEU A 97 15.97 -2.14 -0.55
N ILE A 98 14.69 -2.26 -0.87
CA ILE A 98 14.23 -2.66 -2.21
C ILE A 98 14.68 -1.62 -3.23
N ASN A 99 14.43 -0.33 -2.99
CA ASN A 99 14.79 0.76 -3.90
C ASN A 99 16.30 0.80 -4.20
N ASN A 100 17.15 0.57 -3.21
CA ASN A 100 18.60 0.53 -3.45
C ASN A 100 19.06 -0.67 -4.31
N ASN A 101 18.27 -1.74 -4.35
CA ASN A 101 18.58 -2.95 -5.11
C ASN A 101 17.75 -3.11 -6.39
N ILE A 102 16.65 -2.35 -6.53
CA ILE A 102 15.70 -2.53 -7.62
C ILE A 102 16.28 -2.11 -8.96
N ASP A 103 17.14 -1.09 -9.00
CA ASP A 103 17.81 -0.68 -10.23
C ASP A 103 18.72 -1.79 -10.77
N TYR A 104 19.47 -2.45 -9.88
CA TYR A 104 20.30 -3.61 -10.24
C TYR A 104 19.44 -4.78 -10.74
N ILE A 105 18.39 -5.13 -10.01
CA ILE A 105 17.48 -6.23 -10.37
C ILE A 105 16.78 -5.94 -11.71
N ARG A 106 16.31 -4.70 -11.89
CA ARG A 106 15.58 -4.25 -13.07
C ARG A 106 16.46 -4.30 -14.31
N GLN A 107 17.70 -3.79 -14.23
CA GLN A 107 18.64 -3.86 -15.33
C GLN A 107 19.01 -5.31 -15.71
N LYS A 108 19.19 -6.18 -14.71
CA LYS A 108 19.66 -7.55 -14.95
C LYS A 108 18.57 -8.53 -15.37
N TYR A 109 17.37 -8.42 -14.82
CA TYR A 109 16.33 -9.46 -14.95
C TYR A 109 15.02 -8.98 -15.56
N VAL A 110 14.74 -7.68 -15.61
CA VAL A 110 13.43 -7.17 -16.10
C VAL A 110 13.56 -6.56 -17.49
N LEU A 111 14.43 -5.54 -17.64
CA LEU A 111 14.61 -4.81 -18.90
C LEU A 111 14.91 -5.71 -20.11
N PRO A 112 15.75 -6.76 -20.02
CA PRO A 112 16.05 -7.63 -21.16
C PRO A 112 14.82 -8.31 -21.77
N TYR A 113 13.79 -8.56 -20.96
CA TYR A 113 12.55 -9.22 -21.41
C TYR A 113 11.44 -8.22 -21.73
N THR A 114 11.39 -7.07 -21.06
CA THR A 114 10.31 -6.09 -21.25
C THR A 114 10.57 -5.12 -22.41
N GLU A 115 11.80 -4.62 -22.59
CA GLU A 115 12.19 -3.71 -23.68
C GLU A 115 11.73 -4.18 -25.07
N PRO A 116 11.99 -5.44 -25.51
CA PRO A 116 11.58 -5.89 -26.84
C PRO A 116 10.06 -5.92 -27.04
N ILE A 117 9.30 -6.23 -25.98
CA ILE A 117 7.83 -6.23 -26.02
C ILE A 117 7.31 -4.79 -26.20
N PHE A 118 7.84 -3.84 -25.44
CA PHE A 118 7.46 -2.43 -25.57
C PHE A 118 7.83 -1.86 -26.94
N HIS A 119 9.02 -2.18 -27.46
CA HIS A 119 9.44 -1.77 -28.79
C HIS A 119 8.54 -2.35 -29.88
N TYR A 120 8.11 -3.61 -29.76
CA TYR A 120 7.14 -4.23 -30.66
C TYR A 120 5.79 -3.51 -30.64
N ILE A 121 5.24 -3.24 -29.45
CA ILE A 121 3.95 -2.54 -29.29
C ILE A 121 4.03 -1.12 -29.85
N TYR A 122 5.12 -0.40 -29.56
CA TYR A 122 5.33 0.97 -30.04
C TYR A 122 5.37 1.03 -31.57
N ASN A 123 6.15 0.16 -32.20
CA ASN A 123 6.25 0.11 -33.66
C ASN A 123 4.92 -0.28 -34.30
N TYR A 124 4.18 -1.20 -33.70
CA TYR A 124 2.85 -1.58 -34.17
C TYR A 124 1.84 -0.41 -34.12
N LEU A 125 1.95 0.48 -33.13
CA LEU A 125 1.06 1.63 -32.99
C LEU A 125 1.44 2.82 -33.88
N HIS A 126 2.72 2.99 -34.24
CA HIS A 126 3.19 4.14 -35.03
C HIS A 126 3.42 3.87 -36.52
N TYR A 127 3.70 2.63 -36.93
CA TYR A 127 3.97 2.29 -38.33
C TYR A 127 2.82 1.56 -39.04
N LYS A 128 1.64 1.49 -38.41
CA LYS A 128 0.41 0.91 -38.99
C LYS A 128 -0.57 1.97 -39.53
N ASN A 129 -0.13 3.23 -39.65
CA ASN A 129 -0.77 4.27 -40.47
C ASN A 129 0.15 4.60 -41.65
#